data_AF-A0A937DHP4-F1
#
_entry.id   AF-A0A937DHP4-F1
#
_cell.length_a   1.000
_cell.length_b   1.000
_cell.length_c   1.000
_cell.angle_alpha   90.00
_cell.angle_beta   90.00
_cell.angle_gamma   90.00
#
_symmetry.space_group_name_H-M   'P 1'
#
loop_
_entity.id
_entity.type
_entity.pdbx_description
1 polymer ?
#
loop_
_entity_poly.entity_id
_entity_poly.type
_entity_poly.pdbx_seq_one_letter_code
_entity_poly.pdbx_strand_id
1 'polypeptide(L)'
;MDHTPAGTTPNRPVTRRTRTSPISRAGLAAILASSIVLSACDTAANRRAADSGSIFAMIAPPTPAEAARWAVDPYDANKRMAGLNLLANAPFGGDDVYVKVYRMALGAPPADKPDEDVGVRAVAARALALHGQPSDVPLILPLMSSTDRRVRAEAARTLQRLHNPVAVPALLDATRMTKEEDVDVRAEACAALGQYAEQRVLQALIGALSDDSLVVNRAASKSLSTLTGQDFGDEPRDWLKWLDTNRTPFAQRREYIYPYFERDKFWYEWIPLIPQPPNEQPGSPVGMAPVNAPATAAPARPASSSSTSSSSSTPAPKP
;
A
#
# COMPACT_ATOMS: atom_id res chain seq x y z
N MET A 1 -48.11 18.11 48.58
CA MET A 1 -49.35 17.81 47.84
C MET A 1 -48.91 17.36 46.45
N ASP A 2 -48.30 16.19 46.28
CA ASP A 2 -48.63 14.84 46.76
C ASP A 2 -49.69 14.13 45.88
N HIS A 3 -49.46 12.83 45.65
CA HIS A 3 -50.28 11.84 44.93
C HIS A 3 -50.41 11.86 43.39
N THR A 4 -49.66 10.95 42.75
CA THR A 4 -50.19 10.00 41.73
C THR A 4 -51.28 9.11 42.36
N PRO A 5 -52.28 8.57 41.62
CA PRO A 5 -52.08 7.26 40.94
C PRO A 5 -52.97 6.97 39.69
N ALA A 6 -52.85 5.72 39.20
CA ALA A 6 -53.68 4.90 38.29
C ALA A 6 -55.14 5.32 37.96
N GLY A 7 -55.78 4.88 36.85
CA GLY A 7 -55.43 3.88 35.83
C GLY A 7 -56.54 2.81 35.65
N THR A 8 -57.06 2.59 34.43
CA THR A 8 -58.12 1.57 34.16
C THR A 8 -58.08 0.99 32.72
N THR A 9 -58.20 -0.33 32.63
CA THR A 9 -58.48 -1.20 31.44
C THR A 9 -59.94 -1.07 30.93
N PRO A 10 -60.43 -1.64 29.79
CA PRO A 10 -60.09 -2.93 29.12
C PRO A 10 -59.93 -2.79 27.59
N ASN A 11 -60.05 -3.78 26.67
CA ASN A 11 -60.56 -5.16 26.72
C ASN A 11 -59.91 -6.08 25.64
N ARG A 12 -60.27 -7.38 25.62
CA ARG A 12 -59.76 -8.41 24.69
C ARG A 12 -60.85 -9.49 24.42
N PRO A 13 -61.06 -9.96 23.17
CA PRO A 13 -61.69 -11.27 22.92
C PRO A 13 -60.61 -12.28 22.47
N VAL A 14 -60.35 -13.33 23.26
CA VAL A 14 -60.97 -14.67 23.23
C VAL A 14 -60.19 -15.68 22.38
N THR A 15 -59.83 -16.76 23.04
CA THR A 15 -58.97 -17.86 22.58
C THR A 15 -59.71 -18.96 21.83
N ARG A 16 -59.00 -19.75 21.02
CA ARG A 16 -59.14 -21.21 21.13
C ARG A 16 -57.82 -21.96 20.94
N ARG A 17 -57.37 -22.65 21.99
CA ARG A 17 -56.35 -23.71 21.91
C ARG A 17 -57.02 -25.00 21.44
N THR A 18 -56.30 -25.81 20.68
CA THR A 18 -56.33 -27.27 20.85
C THR A 18 -54.92 -27.75 21.14
N ARG A 19 -54.81 -28.74 22.02
CA ARG A 19 -53.56 -29.21 22.63
C ARG A 19 -53.66 -30.72 22.76
N THR A 20 -52.85 -31.45 22.01
CA THR A 20 -52.52 -32.86 22.29
C THR A 20 -51.02 -33.05 22.09
N SER A 21 -50.45 -33.92 22.90
CA SER A 21 -49.01 -33.98 23.18
C SER A 21 -48.47 -35.42 22.97
N PRO A 22 -47.24 -35.77 23.37
CA PRO A 22 -46.33 -36.49 22.47
C PRO A 22 -46.36 -38.01 22.65
N ILE A 23 -45.81 -38.74 21.68
CA ILE A 23 -45.38 -40.13 21.82
C ILE A 23 -43.91 -40.24 21.42
N SER A 24 -43.17 -41.09 22.13
CA SER A 24 -41.71 -41.11 22.16
C SER A 24 -41.10 -42.43 21.71
N ARG A 25 -39.90 -42.31 21.11
CA ARG A 25 -38.79 -43.29 21.07
C ARG A 25 -38.85 -44.51 20.12
N ALA A 26 -37.67 -44.72 19.53
CA ALA A 26 -37.04 -45.96 19.03
C ALA A 26 -37.40 -46.46 17.61
N GLY A 27 -36.35 -46.66 16.79
CA GLY A 27 -36.35 -47.60 15.65
C GLY A 27 -35.68 -47.12 14.36
N LEU A 28 -34.49 -47.65 14.07
CA LEU A 28 -33.73 -47.65 12.79
C LEU A 28 -33.31 -46.27 12.19
N ALA A 29 -32.02 -45.90 12.08
CA ALA A 29 -30.88 -46.51 11.35
C ALA A 29 -30.96 -46.34 9.82
N ALA A 30 -29.89 -46.03 9.05
CA ALA A 30 -28.51 -45.57 9.31
C ALA A 30 -27.89 -45.15 7.94
N ILE A 31 -26.55 -44.95 7.85
CA ILE A 31 -25.73 -44.81 6.60
C ILE A 31 -25.87 -43.42 5.92
N LEU A 32 -24.83 -42.60 5.74
CA LEU A 32 -23.39 -42.73 6.02
C LEU A 32 -22.79 -41.38 6.44
N ALA A 33 -22.13 -41.35 7.59
CA ALA A 33 -21.10 -40.35 7.89
C ALA A 33 -19.77 -41.10 7.99
N SER A 34 -18.86 -40.83 7.05
CA SER A 34 -17.48 -41.32 7.11
C SER A 34 -16.52 -40.14 7.00
N SER A 35 -15.93 -39.82 8.14
CA SER A 35 -14.88 -38.84 8.34
C SER A 35 -13.70 -39.03 7.41
N ILE A 36 -13.21 -37.96 6.79
CA ILE A 36 -11.77 -37.72 6.64
C ILE A 36 -11.48 -36.28 7.08
N VAL A 37 -11.40 -36.09 8.40
CA VAL A 37 -10.50 -35.06 8.95
C VAL A 37 -9.17 -35.76 9.14
N LEU A 38 -8.26 -35.57 8.18
CA LEU A 38 -6.85 -35.91 8.34
C LEU A 38 -6.03 -34.84 7.65
N SER A 39 -5.32 -34.08 8.48
CA SER A 39 -4.29 -33.15 8.04
C SER A 39 -3.18 -33.95 7.35
N ALA A 40 -3.03 -33.74 6.04
CA ALA A 40 -1.98 -34.34 5.22
C ALA A 40 -1.60 -33.37 4.09
N CYS A 41 -0.68 -32.46 4.43
CA CYS A 41 0.31 -31.78 3.60
C CYS A 41 0.08 -31.63 2.07
N ASP A 42 -0.09 -30.38 1.64
CA ASP A 42 0.65 -29.73 0.54
C ASP A 42 1.20 -30.62 -0.60
N THR A 43 0.34 -31.36 -1.30
CA THR A 43 0.72 -32.02 -2.57
C THR A 43 -0.39 -32.10 -3.62
N ALA A 44 -1.68 -32.07 -3.22
CA ALA A 44 -2.80 -32.21 -4.16
C ALA A 44 -3.19 -30.91 -4.89
N ALA A 45 -3.01 -29.74 -4.27
CA ALA A 45 -3.33 -28.45 -4.90
C ALA A 45 -2.33 -28.04 -6.00
N ASN A 46 -1.16 -28.68 -6.06
CA ASN A 46 -0.07 -28.38 -7.00
C ASN A 46 -0.18 -29.20 -8.31
N ARG A 47 -1.33 -29.83 -8.57
CA ARG A 47 -1.67 -30.52 -9.83
C ARG A 47 -3.00 -30.01 -10.39
N ARG A 48 -2.98 -28.89 -11.10
CA ARG A 48 -3.99 -28.56 -12.12
C ARG A 48 -3.30 -28.38 -13.47
N ALA A 49 -4.08 -28.63 -14.53
CA ALA A 49 -3.87 -28.06 -15.87
C ALA A 49 -2.66 -28.50 -16.73
N ALA A 50 -2.07 -29.68 -16.51
CA ALA A 50 -1.25 -30.34 -17.54
C ALA A 50 -2.04 -31.41 -18.34
N ASP A 51 -2.69 -32.35 -17.64
CA ASP A 51 -3.33 -33.53 -18.27
C ASP A 51 -4.84 -33.40 -18.52
N SER A 52 -5.49 -32.31 -18.06
CA SER A 52 -6.92 -32.08 -18.33
C SER A 52 -7.06 -31.25 -19.62
N GLY A 53 -7.40 -31.90 -20.74
CA GLY A 53 -7.67 -31.28 -22.05
C GLY A 53 -8.94 -30.40 -22.10
N SER A 54 -9.18 -29.60 -21.06
CA SER A 54 -10.28 -28.65 -20.95
C SER A 54 -9.90 -27.32 -21.60
N ILE A 55 -10.70 -26.88 -22.57
CA ILE A 55 -10.56 -25.55 -23.20
C ILE A 55 -10.58 -24.41 -22.17
N PHE A 56 -11.27 -24.60 -21.03
CA PHE A 56 -11.34 -23.62 -19.96
C PHE A 56 -10.02 -23.47 -19.18
N ALA A 57 -9.11 -24.44 -19.24
CA ALA A 57 -7.78 -24.32 -18.64
C ALA A 57 -6.91 -23.27 -19.36
N MET A 58 -7.15 -23.01 -20.66
CA MET A 58 -6.43 -21.99 -21.42
C MET A 58 -6.81 -20.54 -21.06
N ILE A 59 -7.96 -20.35 -20.40
CA ILE A 59 -8.49 -19.04 -20.00
C ILE A 59 -8.61 -18.88 -18.48
N ALA A 60 -8.20 -19.89 -17.70
CA ALA A 60 -8.13 -19.80 -16.26
C ALA A 60 -6.92 -18.92 -15.86
N PRO A 61 -7.04 -18.03 -14.85
CA PRO A 61 -5.88 -17.35 -14.31
C PRO A 61 -4.90 -18.37 -13.69
N PRO A 62 -3.58 -18.14 -13.76
CA PRO A 62 -2.59 -19.03 -13.19
C PRO A 62 -2.76 -19.11 -11.66
N THR A 63 -2.40 -20.25 -11.09
CA THR A 63 -2.39 -20.43 -9.63
C THR A 63 -1.33 -19.54 -8.97
N PRO A 64 -1.45 -19.24 -7.65
CA PRO A 64 -0.42 -18.51 -6.90
C PRO A 64 1.00 -19.08 -7.06
N ALA A 65 1.13 -20.41 -7.11
CA ALA A 65 2.40 -21.08 -7.30
C ALA A 65 2.96 -20.91 -8.72
N GLU A 66 2.10 -20.86 -9.74
CA GLU A 66 2.50 -20.58 -11.12
C GLU A 66 2.88 -19.10 -11.32
N ALA A 67 2.11 -18.17 -10.76
CA ALA A 67 2.47 -16.75 -10.74
C ALA A 67 3.82 -16.50 -10.05
N ALA A 68 4.10 -17.21 -8.95
CA ALA A 68 5.40 -17.17 -8.29
C ALA A 68 6.53 -17.75 -9.15
N ARG A 69 6.31 -18.87 -9.86
CA ARG A 69 7.28 -19.42 -10.82
C ARG A 69 7.54 -18.45 -11.99
N TRP A 70 6.49 -17.80 -12.50
CA TRP A 70 6.60 -16.82 -13.57
C TRP A 70 7.40 -15.58 -13.14
N ALA A 71 7.18 -15.09 -11.92
CA ALA A 71 7.88 -13.92 -11.37
C ALA A 71 9.42 -14.08 -11.31
N VAL A 72 9.91 -15.33 -11.30
CA VAL A 72 11.34 -15.68 -11.30
C VAL A 72 11.77 -16.47 -12.55
N ASP A 73 10.99 -16.45 -13.64
CA ASP A 73 11.33 -17.15 -14.89
C ASP A 73 12.64 -16.59 -15.47
N PRO A 74 13.71 -17.40 -15.62
CA PRO A 74 15.04 -16.91 -15.97
C PRO A 74 15.17 -16.47 -17.45
N TYR A 75 14.17 -16.73 -18.29
CA TYR A 75 14.25 -16.50 -19.73
C TYR A 75 13.26 -15.45 -20.25
N ASP A 76 12.06 -15.37 -19.66
CA ASP A 76 10.95 -14.58 -20.21
C ASP A 76 10.57 -13.40 -19.33
N ALA A 77 10.96 -12.18 -19.76
CA ALA A 77 10.63 -10.94 -19.08
C ALA A 77 9.10 -10.69 -19.00
N ASN A 78 8.31 -11.11 -19.99
CA ASN A 78 6.85 -10.92 -19.97
C ASN A 78 6.22 -11.80 -18.89
N LYS A 79 6.70 -13.03 -18.70
CA LYS A 79 6.28 -13.86 -17.56
C LYS A 79 6.71 -13.24 -16.24
N ARG A 80 7.94 -12.73 -16.12
CA ARG A 80 8.38 -12.05 -14.89
C ARG A 80 7.47 -10.87 -14.55
N MET A 81 7.20 -9.98 -15.51
CA MET A 81 6.22 -8.88 -15.35
C MET A 81 4.83 -9.39 -14.94
N ALA A 82 4.29 -10.39 -15.64
CA ALA A 82 2.96 -10.93 -15.36
C ALA A 82 2.89 -11.57 -13.96
N GLY A 83 3.89 -12.39 -13.60
CA GLY A 83 3.99 -13.03 -12.30
C GLY A 83 4.09 -12.03 -11.15
N LEU A 84 5.00 -11.04 -11.26
CA LEU A 84 5.13 -9.96 -10.26
C LEU A 84 3.81 -9.20 -10.08
N ASN A 85 3.13 -8.84 -11.17
CA ASN A 85 1.87 -8.11 -11.12
C ASN A 85 0.72 -8.95 -10.52
N LEU A 86 0.66 -10.24 -10.85
CA LEU A 86 -0.32 -11.17 -10.28
C LEU A 86 -0.11 -11.36 -8.77
N LEU A 87 1.14 -11.51 -8.33
CA LEU A 87 1.47 -11.57 -6.90
C LEU A 87 1.09 -10.26 -6.19
N ALA A 88 1.49 -9.11 -6.74
CA ALA A 88 1.30 -7.81 -6.09
C ALA A 88 -0.17 -7.43 -5.89
N ASN A 89 -1.07 -7.91 -6.75
CA ASN A 89 -2.51 -7.68 -6.64
C ASN A 89 -3.25 -8.82 -5.90
N ALA A 90 -2.53 -9.85 -5.42
CA ALA A 90 -3.13 -10.93 -4.64
C ALA A 90 -3.29 -10.54 -3.16
N PRO A 91 -4.27 -11.09 -2.42
CA PRO A 91 -4.45 -10.81 -0.99
C PRO A 91 -3.24 -11.17 -0.10
N PHE A 92 -2.38 -12.07 -0.57
CA PHE A 92 -1.13 -12.50 0.07
C PHE A 92 0.13 -11.82 -0.50
N GLY A 93 -0.02 -10.87 -1.44
CA GLY A 93 1.11 -10.25 -2.14
C GLY A 93 2.12 -9.52 -1.23
N GLY A 94 1.66 -9.13 -0.03
CA GLY A 94 2.50 -8.50 1.00
C GLY A 94 3.28 -9.46 1.90
N ASP A 95 3.16 -10.78 1.73
CA ASP A 95 3.96 -11.74 2.50
C ASP A 95 5.45 -11.57 2.16
N ASP A 96 6.33 -11.62 3.17
CA ASP A 96 7.77 -11.31 3.04
C ASP A 96 8.47 -12.10 1.91
N VAL A 97 8.03 -13.33 1.66
CA VAL A 97 8.53 -14.18 0.56
C VAL A 97 8.33 -13.52 -0.81
N TYR A 98 7.18 -12.87 -1.05
CA TYR A 98 6.89 -12.18 -2.31
C TYR A 98 7.50 -10.77 -2.34
N VAL A 99 7.48 -10.05 -1.22
CA VAL A 99 8.17 -8.75 -1.10
C VAL A 99 9.68 -8.90 -1.39
N LYS A 100 10.29 -10.01 -0.95
CA LYS A 100 11.66 -10.37 -1.31
C LYS A 100 11.85 -10.57 -2.82
N VAL A 101 10.90 -11.19 -3.52
CA VAL A 101 10.96 -11.33 -5.00
C VAL A 101 10.90 -9.97 -5.68
N TYR A 102 10.07 -9.03 -5.20
CA TYR A 102 10.05 -7.65 -5.73
C TYR A 102 11.39 -6.94 -5.51
N ARG A 103 11.98 -7.06 -4.32
CA ARG A 103 13.32 -6.52 -4.02
C ARG A 103 14.41 -7.15 -4.89
N MET A 104 14.36 -8.46 -5.13
CA MET A 104 15.30 -9.17 -6.01
C MET A 104 15.27 -8.65 -7.45
N ALA A 105 14.08 -8.40 -8.02
CA ALA A 105 13.95 -7.81 -9.34
C ALA A 105 14.58 -6.40 -9.45
N LEU A 106 14.75 -5.70 -8.33
CA LEU A 106 15.47 -4.42 -8.23
C LEU A 106 16.94 -4.56 -7.78
N GLY A 107 17.47 -5.78 -7.70
CA GLY A 107 18.88 -6.03 -7.41
C GLY A 107 19.22 -6.16 -5.93
N ALA A 108 18.23 -6.40 -5.06
CA ALA A 108 18.49 -6.78 -3.68
C ALA A 108 18.91 -8.27 -3.55
N PRO A 109 19.70 -8.64 -2.52
CA PRO A 109 20.12 -10.02 -2.32
C PRO A 109 18.95 -11.02 -2.24
N PRO A 110 19.07 -12.23 -2.83
CA PRO A 110 20.27 -12.82 -3.42
C PRO A 110 20.53 -12.48 -4.91
N ALA A 111 19.88 -11.48 -5.51
CA ALA A 111 20.22 -11.08 -6.87
C ALA A 111 21.55 -10.31 -6.91
N ASP A 112 22.45 -10.66 -7.84
CA ASP A 112 23.74 -9.96 -8.03
C ASP A 112 23.58 -8.58 -8.69
N LYS A 113 22.52 -8.41 -9.47
CA LYS A 113 22.17 -7.22 -10.24
C LYS A 113 20.65 -7.10 -10.37
N PRO A 114 20.09 -5.90 -10.61
CA PRO A 114 18.67 -5.75 -10.95
C PRO A 114 18.32 -6.48 -12.25
N ASP A 115 17.02 -6.75 -12.45
CA ASP A 115 16.52 -7.36 -13.69
C ASP A 115 16.96 -6.55 -14.92
N GLU A 116 17.27 -7.23 -16.02
CA GLU A 116 17.73 -6.57 -17.24
C GLU A 116 16.58 -5.74 -17.88
N ASP A 117 15.35 -6.23 -17.79
CA ASP A 117 14.19 -5.59 -18.39
C ASP A 117 13.65 -4.42 -17.55
N VAL A 118 13.45 -3.27 -18.20
CA VAL A 118 12.99 -2.03 -17.56
C VAL A 118 11.56 -2.13 -17.03
N GLY A 119 10.72 -2.93 -17.69
CA GLY A 119 9.31 -3.17 -17.34
C GLY A 119 9.18 -4.09 -16.12
N VAL A 120 9.99 -5.15 -16.04
CA VAL A 120 10.10 -6.02 -14.85
C VAL A 120 10.44 -5.17 -13.62
N ARG A 121 11.43 -4.28 -13.72
CA ARG A 121 11.80 -3.36 -12.63
C ARG A 121 10.67 -2.39 -12.27
N ALA A 122 9.96 -1.84 -13.25
CA ALA A 122 8.83 -0.94 -12.99
C ALA A 122 7.65 -1.65 -12.30
N VAL A 123 7.35 -2.90 -12.65
CA VAL A 123 6.34 -3.72 -11.95
C VAL A 123 6.78 -4.06 -10.53
N ALA A 124 8.07 -4.37 -10.32
CA ALA A 124 8.63 -4.60 -9.00
C ALA A 124 8.56 -3.34 -8.11
N ALA A 125 8.85 -2.16 -8.66
CA ALA A 125 8.68 -0.89 -7.96
C ALA A 125 7.21 -0.64 -7.57
N ARG A 126 6.27 -0.83 -8.50
CA ARG A 126 4.82 -0.76 -8.22
C ARG A 126 4.40 -1.73 -7.11
N ALA A 127 4.94 -2.95 -7.09
CA ALA A 127 4.65 -3.94 -6.06
C ALA A 127 5.16 -3.50 -4.68
N LEU A 128 6.33 -2.87 -4.61
CA LEU A 128 6.84 -2.23 -3.39
C LEU A 128 6.10 -0.94 -3.03
N ALA A 129 5.43 -0.28 -3.98
CA ALA A 129 4.51 0.83 -3.69
C ALA A 129 3.25 0.36 -2.93
N LEU A 130 2.88 -0.91 -3.05
CA LEU A 130 1.75 -1.54 -2.34
C LEU A 130 2.18 -2.22 -1.03
N HIS A 131 3.33 -2.92 -1.03
CA HIS A 131 3.73 -3.84 0.04
C HIS A 131 5.11 -3.55 0.66
N GLY A 132 5.84 -2.59 0.11
CA GLY A 132 7.20 -2.24 0.52
C GLY A 132 7.25 -1.38 1.78
N GLN A 133 8.48 -0.98 2.12
CA GLN A 133 8.80 -0.18 3.29
C GLN A 133 9.67 1.02 2.91
N PRO A 134 9.78 2.06 3.76
CA PRO A 134 10.68 3.20 3.53
C PRO A 134 12.14 2.81 3.21
N SER A 135 12.60 1.68 3.74
CA SER A 135 13.93 1.11 3.46
C SER A 135 14.13 0.66 2.02
N ASP A 136 13.07 0.50 1.24
CA ASP A 136 13.13 0.04 -0.15
C ASP A 136 13.36 1.20 -1.14
N VAL A 137 13.18 2.46 -0.72
CA VAL A 137 13.39 3.66 -1.56
C VAL A 137 14.73 3.67 -2.31
N PRO A 138 15.89 3.30 -1.73
CA PRO A 138 17.16 3.21 -2.45
C PRO A 138 17.16 2.26 -3.65
N LEU A 139 16.29 1.23 -3.68
CA LEU A 139 16.10 0.33 -4.83
C LEU A 139 15.26 0.98 -5.94
N ILE A 140 14.42 1.97 -5.59
CA ILE A 140 13.56 2.71 -6.53
C ILE A 140 14.32 3.85 -7.22
N LEU A 141 15.25 4.52 -6.52
CA LEU A 141 15.94 5.70 -7.05
C LEU A 141 16.64 5.51 -8.41
N PRO A 142 17.30 4.37 -8.73
CA PRO A 142 17.89 4.15 -10.05
C PRO A 142 16.86 4.23 -11.21
N LEU A 143 15.59 3.96 -10.95
CA LEU A 143 14.52 4.02 -11.95
C LEU A 143 14.12 5.46 -12.33
N MET A 144 14.40 6.44 -11.46
CA MET A 144 14.26 7.87 -11.79
C MET A 144 15.20 8.32 -12.92
N SER A 145 16.24 7.54 -13.23
CA SER A 145 17.16 7.79 -14.35
C SER A 145 16.96 6.82 -15.52
N SER A 146 15.81 6.14 -15.58
CA SER A 146 15.46 5.25 -16.70
C SER A 146 15.30 6.01 -18.02
N THR A 147 15.69 5.40 -19.13
CA THR A 147 15.46 5.94 -20.48
C THR A 147 13.97 6.00 -20.84
N ASP A 148 13.15 5.06 -20.33
CA ASP A 148 11.70 5.09 -20.52
C ASP A 148 11.01 6.00 -19.49
N ARG A 149 10.35 7.05 -19.98
CA ARG A 149 9.53 7.98 -19.19
C ARG A 149 8.47 7.27 -18.33
N ARG A 150 7.90 6.16 -18.79
CA ARG A 150 6.87 5.41 -18.04
C ARG A 150 7.45 4.79 -16.77
N VAL A 151 8.71 4.36 -16.84
CA VAL A 151 9.45 3.82 -15.71
C VAL A 151 9.86 4.92 -14.74
N ARG A 152 10.25 6.11 -15.24
CA ARG A 152 10.51 7.28 -14.39
C ARG A 152 9.25 7.76 -13.67
N ALA A 153 8.11 7.82 -14.36
CA ALA A 153 6.81 8.21 -13.78
C ALA A 153 6.35 7.20 -12.72
N GLU A 154 6.52 5.91 -12.99
CA GLU A 154 6.21 4.85 -12.01
C GLU A 154 7.14 4.89 -10.79
N ALA A 155 8.41 5.24 -10.97
CA ALA A 155 9.34 5.46 -9.86
C ALA A 155 8.90 6.66 -9.00
N ALA A 156 8.58 7.80 -9.61
CA ALA A 156 8.07 8.98 -8.91
C ALA A 156 6.76 8.66 -8.15
N ARG A 157 5.82 7.94 -8.78
CA ARG A 157 4.58 7.48 -8.14
C ARG A 157 4.83 6.49 -7.00
N THR A 158 5.78 5.59 -7.13
CA THR A 158 6.20 4.68 -6.05
C THR A 158 6.73 5.46 -4.84
N LEU A 159 7.51 6.52 -5.09
CA LEU A 159 8.05 7.39 -4.05
C LEU A 159 7.00 8.25 -3.35
N GLN A 160 5.79 8.43 -3.91
CA GLN A 160 4.65 9.03 -3.20
C GLN A 160 4.16 8.16 -2.04
N ARG A 161 4.33 6.83 -2.13
CA ARG A 161 3.80 5.85 -1.17
C ARG A 161 4.80 5.42 -0.12
N LEU A 162 6.10 5.66 -0.36
CA LEU A 162 7.18 5.30 0.54
C LEU A 162 7.84 6.57 1.08
N HIS A 163 7.55 6.91 2.34
CA HIS A 163 8.09 8.11 2.97
C HIS A 163 9.55 7.91 3.38
N ASN A 164 10.49 8.40 2.58
CA ASN A 164 11.91 8.40 2.92
C ASN A 164 12.61 9.65 2.35
N PRO A 165 13.12 10.57 3.21
CA PRO A 165 13.82 11.78 2.79
C PRO A 165 15.02 11.56 1.85
N VAL A 166 15.57 10.35 1.76
CA VAL A 166 16.59 9.96 0.76
C VAL A 166 16.10 10.16 -0.69
N ALA A 167 14.79 10.15 -0.93
CA ALA A 167 14.20 10.43 -2.24
C ALA A 167 14.20 11.92 -2.64
N VAL A 168 14.23 12.84 -1.66
CA VAL A 168 14.01 14.28 -1.90
C VAL A 168 14.96 14.87 -2.95
N PRO A 169 16.29 14.59 -2.98
CA PRO A 169 17.16 15.12 -4.02
C PRO A 169 16.76 14.71 -5.44
N ALA A 170 16.39 13.44 -5.65
CA ALA A 170 16.00 12.93 -6.97
C ALA A 170 14.66 13.53 -7.42
N LEU A 171 13.71 13.67 -6.50
CA LEU A 171 12.42 14.32 -6.76
C LEU A 171 12.58 15.82 -7.08
N LEU A 172 13.45 16.54 -6.36
CA LEU A 172 13.76 17.97 -6.60
C LEU A 172 14.43 18.25 -7.94
N ASP A 173 15.21 17.31 -8.47
CA ASP A 173 15.72 17.40 -9.84
C ASP A 173 14.61 17.05 -10.85
N ALA A 174 13.78 16.04 -10.56
CA ALA A 174 12.67 15.63 -11.43
C ALA A 174 11.53 16.67 -11.54
N THR A 175 11.41 17.68 -10.67
CA THR A 175 10.46 18.80 -10.89
C THR A 175 10.97 19.86 -11.86
N ARG A 176 12.23 19.78 -12.33
CA ARG A 176 12.85 20.83 -13.15
C ARG A 176 12.76 20.46 -14.63
N MET A 177 12.13 21.31 -15.44
CA MET A 177 12.04 21.10 -16.89
C MET A 177 13.40 21.05 -17.62
N THR A 178 14.48 21.53 -17.00
CA THR A 178 15.87 21.39 -17.50
C THR A 178 16.53 20.04 -17.18
N LYS A 179 15.84 19.17 -16.43
CA LYS A 179 16.30 17.84 -15.99
C LYS A 179 15.34 16.72 -16.38
N GLU A 180 14.04 17.02 -16.39
CA GLU A 180 12.98 16.10 -16.78
C GLU A 180 12.06 16.76 -17.82
N GLU A 181 12.12 16.24 -19.05
CA GLU A 181 11.30 16.70 -20.17
C GLU A 181 9.84 16.26 -20.04
N ASP A 182 9.59 15.11 -19.38
CA ASP A 182 8.28 14.49 -19.38
C ASP A 182 7.33 15.08 -18.32
N VAL A 183 6.18 15.55 -18.80
CA VAL A 183 5.16 16.24 -18.00
C VAL A 183 4.59 15.35 -16.89
N ASP A 184 4.37 14.06 -17.16
CA ASP A 184 3.81 13.15 -16.16
C ASP A 184 4.84 12.90 -15.05
N VAL A 185 6.11 12.69 -15.39
CA VAL A 185 7.19 12.54 -14.38
C VAL A 185 7.31 13.80 -13.52
N ARG A 186 7.29 15.01 -14.10
CA ARG A 186 7.35 16.27 -13.33
C ARG A 186 6.17 16.42 -12.38
N ALA A 187 4.96 16.09 -12.83
CA ALA A 187 3.75 16.17 -12.01
C ALA A 187 3.78 15.15 -10.86
N GLU A 188 4.15 13.89 -11.14
CA GLU A 188 4.27 12.83 -10.13
C GLU A 188 5.39 13.14 -9.12
N ALA A 189 6.47 13.81 -9.55
CA ALA A 189 7.53 14.30 -8.66
C ALA A 189 7.06 15.45 -7.77
N CYS A 190 6.31 16.42 -8.31
CA CYS A 190 5.69 17.49 -7.51
C CYS A 190 4.74 16.91 -6.46
N ALA A 191 3.88 15.97 -6.86
CA ALA A 191 3.01 15.25 -5.95
C ALA A 191 3.79 14.48 -4.87
N ALA A 192 4.86 13.76 -5.23
CA ALA A 192 5.73 13.03 -4.28
C ALA A 192 6.44 13.95 -3.29
N LEU A 193 6.68 15.22 -3.66
CA LEU A 193 7.28 16.21 -2.78
C LEU A 193 6.32 16.73 -1.70
N GLY A 194 4.99 16.65 -1.90
CA GLY A 194 3.98 17.15 -0.96
C GLY A 194 3.96 16.52 0.44
N GLN A 195 4.68 15.42 0.66
CA GLN A 195 4.89 14.78 1.97
C GLN A 195 6.14 15.31 2.73
N TYR A 196 7.05 16.04 2.08
CA TYR A 196 8.33 16.46 2.67
C TYR A 196 8.31 17.92 3.10
N ALA A 197 8.12 18.16 4.39
CA ALA A 197 8.06 19.49 5.02
C ALA A 197 9.46 20.15 5.14
N GLU A 198 10.05 20.50 3.99
CA GLU A 198 11.39 21.10 3.90
C GLU A 198 11.38 22.42 3.11
N GLN A 199 12.19 23.41 3.52
CA GLN A 199 12.23 24.73 2.86
C GLN A 199 12.64 24.65 1.38
N ARG A 200 13.57 23.77 1.02
CA ARG A 200 13.97 23.53 -0.38
C ARG A 200 12.85 22.93 -1.23
N VAL A 201 11.93 22.19 -0.61
CA VAL A 201 10.77 21.59 -1.27
C VAL A 201 9.72 22.66 -1.56
N LEU A 202 9.42 23.56 -0.62
CA LEU A 202 8.57 24.73 -0.89
C LEU A 202 9.10 25.55 -2.07
N GLN A 203 10.41 25.88 -2.07
CA GLN A 203 11.01 26.67 -3.15
C GLN A 203 10.91 25.98 -4.52
N ALA A 204 11.15 24.67 -4.59
CA ALA A 204 11.02 23.92 -5.84
C ALA A 204 9.56 23.83 -6.33
N LEU A 205 8.61 23.61 -5.43
CA LEU A 205 7.19 23.56 -5.77
C LEU A 205 6.66 24.93 -6.20
N ILE A 206 7.08 26.03 -5.55
CA ILE A 206 6.74 27.40 -5.97
C ILE A 206 7.29 27.68 -7.37
N GLY A 207 8.51 27.23 -7.69
CA GLY A 207 9.06 27.32 -9.05
C GLY A 207 8.26 26.50 -10.06
N ALA A 208 7.78 25.31 -9.67
CA ALA A 208 6.96 24.43 -10.50
C ALA A 208 5.52 24.90 -10.71
N LEU A 209 5.09 26.03 -10.12
CA LEU A 209 3.85 26.73 -10.49
C LEU A 209 3.98 27.50 -11.82
N SER A 210 5.21 27.74 -12.29
CA SER A 210 5.52 28.38 -13.58
C SER A 210 5.89 27.36 -14.67
N ASP A 211 5.47 26.10 -14.54
CA ASP A 211 5.67 25.11 -15.59
C ASP A 211 4.70 25.37 -16.76
N ASP A 212 5.12 25.03 -17.98
CA ASP A 212 4.28 25.17 -19.18
C ASP A 212 3.04 24.24 -19.11
N SER A 213 3.06 23.20 -18.26
CA SER A 213 1.97 22.26 -18.07
C SER A 213 1.08 22.58 -16.86
N LEU A 214 -0.21 22.80 -17.12
CA LEU A 214 -1.26 22.86 -16.09
C LEU A 214 -1.32 21.63 -15.18
N VAL A 215 -0.84 20.46 -15.63
CA VAL A 215 -0.81 19.24 -14.79
C VAL A 215 0.26 19.38 -13.69
N VAL A 216 1.43 19.91 -14.04
CA VAL A 216 2.53 20.18 -13.10
C VAL A 216 2.15 21.30 -12.15
N ASN A 217 1.62 22.43 -12.67
CA ASN A 217 1.20 23.58 -11.85
C ASN A 217 0.18 23.16 -10.78
N ARG A 218 -0.84 22.38 -11.15
CA ARG A 218 -1.85 21.86 -10.20
C ARG A 218 -1.28 20.88 -9.19
N ALA A 219 -0.37 20.00 -9.61
CA ALA A 219 0.31 19.07 -8.70
C ALA A 219 1.17 19.82 -7.67
N ALA A 220 1.88 20.87 -8.10
CA ALA A 220 2.67 21.74 -7.25
C ALA A 220 1.79 22.55 -6.28
N SER A 221 0.75 23.21 -6.79
CA SER A 221 -0.24 23.99 -6.03
C SER A 221 -0.92 23.15 -4.93
N LYS A 222 -1.42 21.95 -5.27
CA LYS A 222 -2.00 21.01 -4.31
C LYS A 222 -0.98 20.54 -3.25
N SER A 223 0.28 20.33 -3.64
CA SER A 223 1.35 19.93 -2.73
C SER A 223 1.76 21.05 -1.78
N LEU A 224 1.83 22.30 -2.26
CA LEU A 224 2.01 23.50 -1.43
C LEU A 224 0.86 23.67 -0.43
N SER A 225 -0.38 23.49 -0.86
CA SER A 225 -1.55 23.55 0.03
C SER A 225 -1.52 22.45 1.09
N THR A 226 -1.05 21.26 0.74
CA THR A 226 -0.86 20.16 1.70
C THR A 226 0.24 20.49 2.72
N LEU A 227 1.38 21.01 2.27
CA LEU A 227 2.52 21.35 3.14
C LEU A 227 2.26 22.56 4.05
N THR A 228 1.45 23.53 3.62
CA THR A 228 1.30 24.83 4.32
C THR A 228 -0.08 25.07 4.94
N GLY A 229 -1.09 24.31 4.54
CA GLY A 229 -2.49 24.54 4.87
C GLY A 229 -3.15 25.69 4.11
N GLN A 230 -2.38 26.50 3.37
CA GLN A 230 -2.87 27.68 2.63
C GLN A 230 -3.32 27.31 1.21
N ASP A 231 -3.99 28.24 0.53
CA ASP A 231 -4.26 28.14 -0.90
C ASP A 231 -4.20 29.55 -1.50
N PHE A 232 -3.21 29.79 -2.36
CA PHE A 232 -3.05 31.02 -3.13
C PHE A 232 -3.20 30.76 -4.64
N GLY A 233 -3.69 29.57 -5.02
CA GLY A 233 -3.73 29.11 -6.40
C GLY A 233 -2.33 28.98 -7.02
N ASP A 234 -2.27 29.21 -8.33
CA ASP A 234 -1.13 28.87 -9.17
C ASP A 234 -0.15 30.04 -9.40
N GLU A 235 -0.32 31.19 -8.73
CA GLU A 235 0.54 32.38 -8.89
C GLU A 235 1.77 32.32 -7.94
N PRO A 236 3.01 32.18 -8.46
CA PRO A 236 4.19 32.02 -7.61
C PRO A 236 4.48 33.23 -6.71
N ARG A 237 4.10 34.43 -7.16
CA ARG A 237 4.41 35.69 -6.45
C ARG A 237 3.71 35.78 -5.09
N ASP A 238 2.48 35.29 -4.99
CA ASP A 238 1.71 35.33 -3.75
C ASP A 238 2.28 34.32 -2.73
N TRP A 239 2.68 33.14 -3.19
CA TRP A 239 3.41 32.15 -2.37
C TRP A 239 4.74 32.70 -1.83
N LEU A 240 5.54 33.37 -2.67
CA LEU A 240 6.81 33.98 -2.24
C LEU A 240 6.59 35.09 -1.19
N LYS A 241 5.66 36.02 -1.47
CA LYS A 241 5.31 37.13 -0.56
C LYS A 241 4.83 36.63 0.81
N TRP A 242 4.04 35.56 0.83
CA TRP A 242 3.63 34.90 2.07
C TRP A 242 4.81 34.27 2.81
N LEU A 243 5.70 33.59 2.10
CA LEU A 243 6.87 32.91 2.68
C LEU A 243 7.91 33.89 3.26
N ASP A 244 8.07 35.07 2.66
CA ASP A 244 8.92 36.15 3.21
C ASP A 244 8.40 36.66 4.56
N THR A 245 7.08 36.63 4.75
CA THR A 245 6.40 37.11 5.97
C THR A 245 6.29 36.01 7.04
N ASN A 246 6.01 34.76 6.65
CA ASN A 246 5.76 33.66 7.57
C ASN A 246 7.04 32.88 7.93
N ARG A 247 7.38 32.85 9.23
CA ARG A 247 8.56 32.11 9.74
C ARG A 247 8.29 30.62 10.01
N THR A 248 7.03 30.18 10.02
CA THR A 248 6.64 28.79 10.29
C THR A 248 5.68 28.27 9.21
N PRO A 249 6.17 28.00 7.98
CA PRO A 249 5.31 27.66 6.85
C PRO A 249 4.57 26.33 7.01
N PHE A 250 5.10 25.37 7.77
CA PHE A 250 4.52 24.04 7.95
C PHE A 250 3.56 23.91 9.15
N ALA A 251 3.27 25.00 9.86
CA ALA A 251 2.50 24.97 11.12
C ALA A 251 1.04 24.50 10.94
N GLN A 252 0.47 24.68 9.75
CA GLN A 252 -0.89 24.28 9.39
C GLN A 252 -0.91 23.17 8.33
N ARG A 253 0.18 22.40 8.21
CA ARG A 253 0.27 21.29 7.24
C ARG A 253 -0.88 20.31 7.42
N ARG A 254 -1.42 19.83 6.29
CA ARG A 254 -2.47 18.81 6.25
C ARG A 254 -1.82 17.43 6.18
N GLU A 255 -2.61 16.39 6.45
CA GLU A 255 -2.18 15.01 6.18
C GLU A 255 -1.99 14.81 4.68
N TYR A 256 -0.85 14.25 4.28
CA TYR A 256 -0.59 13.96 2.89
C TYR A 256 -1.24 12.64 2.50
N ILE A 257 -2.09 12.70 1.49
CA ILE A 257 -2.72 11.55 0.85
C ILE A 257 -2.23 11.55 -0.59
N TYR A 258 -1.63 10.44 -1.04
CA TYR A 258 -1.12 10.34 -2.40
C TYR A 258 -2.25 10.43 -3.43
N PRO A 259 -2.02 11.00 -4.63
CA PRO A 259 -2.95 10.89 -5.74
C PRO A 259 -3.30 9.43 -6.05
N TYR A 260 -4.59 9.14 -6.20
CA TYR A 260 -5.11 7.83 -6.55
C TYR A 260 -6.17 7.99 -7.65
N PHE A 261 -6.38 6.93 -8.43
CA PHE A 261 -7.28 6.98 -9.58
C PHE A 261 -8.71 6.63 -9.17
N GLU A 262 -9.60 7.63 -9.15
CA GLU A 262 -11.05 7.41 -9.13
C GLU A 262 -11.59 7.45 -10.56
N ARG A 263 -12.16 6.32 -11.01
CA ARG A 263 -12.94 6.25 -12.24
C ARG A 263 -14.37 6.74 -11.96
N ASP A 264 -14.94 7.53 -12.88
CA ASP A 264 -16.36 7.85 -12.91
C ASP A 264 -17.23 6.58 -12.94
N LYS A 265 -18.27 6.56 -12.12
CA LYS A 265 -19.22 5.44 -12.07
C LYS A 265 -20.02 5.38 -13.36
N PHE A 266 -20.04 4.21 -14.00
CA PHE A 266 -21.02 3.94 -15.04
C PHE A 266 -22.42 3.94 -14.44
N TRP A 267 -23.43 4.30 -15.24
CA TRP A 267 -24.82 4.45 -14.78
C TRP A 267 -25.37 3.21 -14.06
N TYR A 268 -24.94 2.00 -14.42
CA TYR A 268 -25.37 0.75 -13.80
C TYR A 268 -24.73 0.51 -12.42
N GLU A 269 -23.56 1.09 -12.12
CA GLU A 269 -22.87 0.94 -10.83
C GLU A 269 -23.56 1.72 -9.69
N TRP A 270 -24.62 2.47 -10.00
CA TRP A 270 -25.53 3.09 -9.04
C TRP A 270 -26.64 2.13 -8.57
N ILE A 271 -26.75 0.93 -9.15
CA ILE A 271 -27.72 -0.10 -8.73
C ILE A 271 -27.21 -0.76 -7.43
N PRO A 272 -27.98 -0.77 -6.31
CA PRO A 272 -27.50 -1.18 -4.97
C PRO A 272 -26.96 -2.61 -4.79
N LEU A 273 -27.05 -3.46 -5.83
CA LEU A 273 -26.61 -4.87 -5.81
C LEU A 273 -25.44 -5.13 -6.77
N ILE A 274 -24.97 -4.12 -7.51
CA ILE A 274 -23.77 -4.25 -8.34
C ILE A 274 -22.55 -3.91 -7.46
N PRO A 275 -21.58 -4.84 -7.32
CA PRO A 275 -20.38 -4.58 -6.54
C PRO A 275 -19.65 -3.38 -7.15
N GLN A 276 -19.26 -2.44 -6.30
CA GLN A 276 -18.45 -1.31 -6.75
C GLN A 276 -17.11 -1.84 -7.31
N PRO A 277 -16.53 -1.19 -8.33
CA PRO A 277 -15.23 -1.58 -8.83
C PRO A 277 -14.17 -1.54 -7.71
N PRO A 278 -13.09 -2.33 -7.83
CA PRO A 278 -11.93 -2.21 -6.95
C PRO A 278 -11.20 -0.89 -7.26
N ASN A 279 -11.73 0.21 -6.72
CA ASN A 279 -11.03 1.48 -6.68
C ASN A 279 -9.89 1.36 -5.67
N GLU A 280 -8.77 1.99 -6.00
CA GLU A 280 -7.69 2.17 -5.05
C GLU A 280 -8.17 3.06 -3.91
N GLN A 281 -7.85 2.69 -2.67
CA GLN A 281 -8.23 3.49 -1.52
C GLN A 281 -7.22 4.62 -1.28
N PRO A 282 -7.68 5.83 -0.91
CA PRO A 282 -6.79 6.88 -0.43
C PRO A 282 -6.01 6.39 0.78
N GLY A 283 -4.70 6.63 0.78
CA GLY A 283 -3.81 6.24 1.87
C GLY A 283 -2.76 7.31 2.15
N SER A 284 -2.21 7.25 3.36
CA SER A 284 -0.99 7.97 3.69
C SER A 284 0.24 7.12 3.34
N PRO A 285 1.40 7.72 3.05
CA PRO A 285 2.61 6.98 2.69
C PRO A 285 3.11 6.12 3.87
N VAL A 286 3.58 4.91 3.57
CA VAL A 286 4.23 4.03 4.55
C VAL A 286 5.47 4.74 5.10
N GLY A 287 5.59 4.78 6.43
CA GLY A 287 6.67 5.48 7.14
C GLY A 287 6.41 6.94 7.48
N MET A 288 5.32 7.54 7.00
CA MET A 288 4.92 8.88 7.41
C MET A 288 4.32 8.86 8.81
N ALA A 289 4.76 9.75 9.70
CA ALA A 289 4.15 9.91 11.02
C ALA A 289 2.80 10.66 10.91
N PRO A 290 1.75 10.27 11.67
CA PRO A 290 0.47 10.98 11.64
C PRO A 290 0.66 12.44 12.05
N VAL A 291 0.04 13.36 11.30
CA VAL A 291 0.25 14.81 11.50
C VAL A 291 -0.15 15.27 12.92
N ASN A 292 -1.10 14.57 13.55
CA ASN A 292 -1.62 14.85 14.89
C ASN A 292 -1.18 13.85 15.98
N ALA A 293 -0.09 13.09 15.77
CA ALA A 293 0.42 12.19 16.80
C ALA A 293 0.91 12.98 18.03
N PRO A 294 0.45 12.68 19.27
CA PRO A 294 0.99 13.30 20.47
C PRO A 294 2.48 12.95 20.62
N ALA A 295 3.28 13.93 21.04
CA ALA A 295 4.74 13.93 20.96
C ALA A 295 5.49 12.89 21.84
N THR A 296 4.80 11.86 22.34
CA THR A 296 5.30 10.86 23.28
C THR A 296 5.55 9.48 22.66
N ALA A 297 5.22 9.27 21.37
CA ALA A 297 5.51 8.02 20.66
C ALA A 297 6.97 7.94 20.16
N ALA A 298 7.94 8.14 21.06
CA ALA A 298 9.32 7.76 20.78
C ALA A 298 9.41 6.23 20.67
N PRO A 299 10.11 5.65 19.67
CA PRO A 299 10.25 4.21 19.57
C PRO A 299 10.96 3.68 20.82
N ALA A 300 10.35 2.69 21.47
CA ALA A 300 10.92 2.06 22.65
C ALA A 300 12.32 1.52 22.31
N ARG A 301 13.37 2.09 22.92
CA ARG A 301 14.73 1.55 22.80
C ARG A 301 14.70 0.08 23.23
N PRO A 302 15.29 -0.85 22.46
CA PRO A 302 15.46 -2.22 22.92
C PRO A 302 16.26 -2.20 24.22
N ALA A 303 15.79 -2.93 25.23
CA ALA A 303 16.44 -2.99 26.52
C ALA A 303 17.86 -3.56 26.35
N SER A 304 18.87 -2.76 26.68
CA SER A 304 20.26 -3.21 26.67
C SER A 304 20.45 -4.26 27.77
N SER A 305 20.63 -5.52 27.38
CA SER A 305 20.97 -6.61 28.28
C SER A 305 22.38 -6.40 28.82
N SER A 306 22.48 -5.88 30.05
CA SER A 306 23.73 -5.79 30.78
C SER A 306 24.21 -7.18 31.17
N SER A 307 25.10 -7.76 30.35
CA SER A 307 25.84 -8.97 30.69
C SER A 307 26.76 -8.72 31.88
N THR A 308 26.34 -9.15 33.06
CA THR A 308 27.18 -9.17 34.26
C THR A 308 28.17 -10.34 34.14
N SER A 309 29.40 -10.03 33.73
CA SER A 309 30.52 -10.96 33.72
C SER A 309 30.92 -11.33 35.15
N SER A 310 30.48 -12.50 35.60
CA SER A 310 30.93 -13.11 36.86
C SER A 310 32.19 -13.93 36.60
N SER A 311 33.34 -13.40 37.03
CA SER A 311 34.65 -14.04 36.90
C SER A 311 34.87 -15.09 38.00
N SER A 312 34.74 -16.37 37.66
CA SER A 312 35.11 -17.48 38.54
C SER A 312 36.64 -17.65 38.57
N SER A 313 37.26 -17.21 39.66
CA SER A 313 38.68 -17.46 39.93
C SER A 313 38.87 -18.84 40.55
N THR A 314 39.80 -19.63 40.01
CA THR A 314 40.22 -20.93 40.56
C THR A 314 41.70 -20.85 40.93
N PRO A 315 42.11 -21.07 42.20
CA PRO A 315 43.51 -21.18 42.55
C PRO A 315 44.02 -22.62 42.38
N ALA A 316 45.17 -22.77 41.71
CA ALA A 316 45.87 -24.06 41.63
C ALA A 316 46.68 -24.33 42.93
N PRO A 317 46.80 -25.60 43.37
CA PRO A 317 47.56 -25.96 44.56
C PRO A 317 49.07 -26.15 44.28
N LYS A 318 49.89 -25.87 45.29
CA LYS A 318 51.29 -26.28 45.44
C LYS A 318 51.68 -26.30 46.93
N PRO A 319 52.75 -27.00 47.33
CA PRO A 319 53.50 -28.02 46.58
C PRO A 319 53.01 -29.45 46.86
#